data_AF-A0A960K863-F1
#
_entry.id   AF-A0A960K863-F1
#
_cell.length_a   1.000
_cell.length_b   1.000
_cell.length_c   1.000
_cell.angle_alpha   90.00
_cell.angle_beta   90.00
_cell.angle_gamma   90.00
#
_symmetry.space_group_name_H-M   'P 1'
#
loop_
_entity.id
_entity.type
_entity.pdbx_description
1 polymer ?
#
loop_
_entity_poly.entity_id
_entity_poly.type
_entity_poly.pdbx_seq_one_letter_code
_entity_poly.pdbx_strand_id
1 'polypeptide(L)' 'MRSVAEIEMEALSLEPESRARIASRLIESLEDASAVDEEAVEALWLAEAEERIRQIEAGEVVLLDSSEVLETLRERRG' A
#
# COMPACT_ATOMS: atom_id res chain seq x y z
N MET A 1 1.82 12.03 31.24
CA MET A 1 1.81 11.20 30.00
C MET A 1 0.86 11.90 29.04
N ARG A 2 1.30 12.23 27.82
CA ARG A 2 0.38 12.81 26.82
C ARG A 2 -0.59 11.74 26.33
N SER A 3 -1.82 12.14 26.05
CA SER A 3 -2.83 11.31 25.39
C SER A 3 -2.52 11.13 23.91
N VAL A 4 -3.12 10.11 23.29
CA VAL A 4 -3.00 9.87 21.84
C VAL A 4 -3.48 11.09 21.05
N ALA A 5 -4.60 11.70 21.45
CA ALA A 5 -5.15 12.88 20.79
C ALA A 5 -4.20 14.10 20.86
N GLU A 6 -3.49 14.29 21.98
CA GLU A 6 -2.48 15.35 22.10
C GLU A 6 -1.28 15.08 21.17
N ILE A 7 -0.84 13.83 21.04
CA ILE A 7 0.26 13.44 20.14
C ILE A 7 -0.14 13.61 18.67
N GLU A 8 -1.37 13.21 18.30
CA GLU A 8 -1.90 13.37 16.95
C GLU A 8 -1.98 14.85 16.55
N MET A 9 -2.55 15.69 17.43
CA MET A 9 -2.65 17.12 17.18
C MET A 9 -1.27 17.77 16.99
N GLU A 10 -0.29 17.41 17.81
CA GLU A 10 1.08 17.89 17.67
C GLU A 10 1.73 17.41 16.35
N ALA A 11 1.57 16.13 15.99
CA ALA A 11 2.12 15.59 14.74
C ALA A 11 1.48 16.24 13.49
N LEU A 12 0.18 16.54 13.54
CA LEU A 12 -0.54 17.21 12.47
C LEU A 12 -0.15 18.69 12.33
N SER A 13 0.34 19.32 13.39
CA SER A 13 0.82 20.71 13.38
C SER A 13 2.18 20.90 12.70
N LEU A 14 2.89 19.81 12.40
CA LEU A 14 4.20 19.85 11.75
C LEU A 14 4.11 20.19 10.25
N GLU A 15 5.20 20.75 9.74
CA GLU A 15 5.43 20.92 8.30
C GLU A 15 5.32 19.58 7.56
N PRO A 16 4.85 19.57 6.29
CA PRO A 16 4.56 18.34 5.55
C PRO A 16 5.69 17.31 5.54
N GLU A 17 6.94 17.74 5.39
CA GLU A 17 8.10 16.85 5.36
C GLU A 17 8.33 16.13 6.71
N SER A 18 8.19 16.87 7.82
CA SER A 18 8.35 16.31 9.16
C SER A 18 7.21 15.36 9.51
N ARG A 19 6.00 15.70 9.07
CA ARG A 19 4.83 14.81 9.22
C ARG A 19 5.00 13.52 8.40
N ALA A 20 5.49 13.60 7.17
CA ALA A 20 5.80 12.43 6.35
C ALA A 20 6.85 11.52 6.99
N ARG A 21 7.90 12.12 7.57
CA ARG A 21 8.94 11.37 8.30
C ARG A 21 8.39 10.63 9.52
N ILE A 22 7.49 11.25 10.28
CA ILE A 22 6.82 10.57 11.41
C ILE A 22 5.92 9.45 10.92
N ALA A 23 5.14 9.68 9.85
CA ALA A 23 4.27 8.67 9.28
C ALA A 23 5.06 7.42 8.84
N SER A 24 6.20 7.58 8.15
CA SER A 24 7.09 6.48 7.77
C SER A 24 7.50 5.65 8.98
N ARG A 25 8.00 6.30 10.04
CA ARG A 25 8.47 5.62 11.25
C ARG A 25 7.35 4.91 12.01
N LEU A 26 6.14 5.46 11.99
CA LEU A 26 4.98 4.81 12.61
C LEU A 26 4.59 3.56 11.81
N ILE A 27 4.57 3.63 10.47
CA ILE A 27 4.31 2.47 9.61
C ILE A 27 5.38 1.39 9.84
N GLU A 28 6.67 1.76 9.77
CA GLU A 28 7.80 0.87 10.07
C GLU A 28 7.69 0.23 11.47
N SER A 29 7.12 0.94 12.46
CA SER A 29 6.94 0.39 13.80
C SER A 29 5.79 -0.63 13.92
N LEU A 30 4.85 -0.61 12.99
CA LEU A 30 3.76 -1.58 12.90
C LEU A 30 4.17 -2.83 12.11
N GLU A 31 5.15 -2.67 11.23
CA GLU A 31 5.78 -3.75 10.49
C GLU A 31 6.68 -4.53 11.46
N ASP A 32 6.16 -5.64 12.00
CA ASP A 32 7.01 -6.60 12.69
C ASP A 32 7.83 -7.35 11.63
N ALA A 33 9.01 -6.80 11.31
CA ALA A 33 9.98 -7.39 10.40
C ALA A 33 10.45 -8.79 10.83
N SER A 34 10.14 -9.22 12.06
CA SER A 34 10.39 -10.59 12.51
C SER A 34 9.21 -11.55 12.31
N ALA A 35 8.00 -11.03 12.03
CA ALA A 35 6.79 -11.81 11.82
C ALA A 35 6.49 -12.07 10.33
N VAL A 36 7.13 -11.33 9.42
CA VAL A 36 6.96 -11.48 7.97
C VAL A 36 8.26 -11.98 7.37
N ASP A 37 8.20 -13.16 6.77
CA ASP A 37 9.29 -13.69 5.96
C ASP A 37 9.29 -12.94 4.62
N GLU A 38 10.15 -11.92 4.51
CA GLU A 38 10.26 -11.07 3.32
C GLU A 38 10.61 -11.87 2.07
N GLU A 39 11.46 -12.90 2.18
CA GLU A 39 11.82 -13.77 1.06
C GLU A 39 10.62 -14.59 0.59
N ALA A 40 9.82 -15.12 1.53
CA ALA A 40 8.58 -15.83 1.20
C ALA A 40 7.54 -14.91 0.55
N VAL A 41 7.42 -13.66 1.02
CA VAL A 41 6.54 -12.66 0.41
C VAL A 41 7.01 -12.33 -1.00
N GLU A 42 8.30 -12.06 -1.21
CA GLU A 42 8.87 -11.78 -2.53
C GLU A 42 8.63 -12.95 -3.50
N ALA A 43 8.84 -14.19 -3.06
CA ALA A 43 8.57 -15.38 -3.85
C ALA A 43 7.09 -15.50 -4.26
N LEU A 44 6.16 -15.18 -3.35
CA LEU A 44 4.72 -15.18 -3.65
C LEU A 44 4.34 -14.09 -4.67
N TRP A 45 4.93 -12.89 -4.56
CA TRP A 45 4.71 -11.81 -5.54
C TRP A 45 5.26 -12.15 -6.92
N LEU A 46 6.43 -12.80 -7.00
CA LEU A 46 6.99 -13.26 -8.26
C LEU A 46 6.09 -14.31 -8.92
N ALA A 47 5.64 -15.30 -8.14
CA ALA A 47 4.73 -16.34 -8.63
C ALA A 47 3.40 -15.76 -9.14
N GLU A 48 2.83 -14.79 -8.41
CA GLU A 48 1.61 -14.08 -8.85
C GLU A 48 1.84 -13.28 -10.14
N ALA A 49 3.00 -12.61 -10.28
CA ALA A 49 3.33 -11.86 -11.49
C ALA A 49 3.45 -12.78 -12.71
N GLU A 50 4.15 -13.91 -12.58
CA GLU A 50 4.28 -14.92 -13.63
C GLU A 50 2.91 -15.49 -14.03
N GLU A 51 2.09 -15.83 -13.03
CA GLU A 51 0.74 -16.35 -13.25
C GLU A 51 -0.17 -15.34 -13.95
N ARG A 52 -0.10 -14.06 -13.58
CA ARG A 52 -0.87 -13.00 -14.27
C ARG A 52 -0.45 -12.83 -15.72
N ILE A 53 0.86 -12.86 -15.99
CA ILE A 53 1.36 -12.79 -17.37
C ILE A 53 0.79 -13.96 -18.18
N ARG A 54 0.88 -15.18 -17.65
CA ARG A 54 0.33 -16.38 -18.29
C ARG A 54 -1.16 -16.25 -18.58
N GLN A 55 -1.96 -15.81 -17.61
CA GLN A 55 -3.41 -15.61 -17.76
C GLN A 55 -3.73 -14.59 -18.85
N ILE A 56 -2.95 -13.50 -18.94
CA ILE A 56 -3.09 -12.48 -19.98
C ILE A 56 -2.76 -13.05 -21.35
N GLU A 57 -1.62 -13.73 -21.49
CA GLU A 57 -1.16 -14.33 -22.75
C GLU A 57 -2.10 -15.43 -23.24
N ALA A 58 -2.69 -16.20 -22.32
CA ALA A 58 -3.67 -17.24 -22.61
C ALA A 58 -5.08 -16.68 -22.91
N GLY A 59 -5.33 -15.39 -22.66
CA GLY A 59 -6.66 -14.79 -22.81
C GLY A 59 -7.67 -15.25 -21.75
N GLU A 60 -7.19 -15.71 -20.59
CA GLU A 60 -8.02 -16.18 -19.47
C GLU A 60 -8.66 -15.02 -18.69
N VAL A 61 -8.17 -13.80 -18.89
CA VAL A 61 -8.64 -12.58 -18.22
C VAL A 61 -9.02 -11.50 -19.23
N VAL A 62 -9.97 -10.65 -18.84
CA VAL A 62 -10.33 -9.44 -19.59
C VAL A 62 -9.52 -8.27 -19.06
N LEU A 63 -8.71 -7.66 -19.93
CA LEU A 63 -8.00 -6.44 -19.61
C LEU A 63 -8.92 -5.23 -19.79
N LEU A 64 -8.83 -4.29 -18.86
CA LEU A 64 -9.51 -3.00 -18.93
C LEU A 64 -8.52 -1.92 -19.37
N ASP A 65 -9.01 -0.95 -20.12
CA ASP A 65 -8.23 0.24 -20.43
C ASP A 65 -7.95 1.05 -19.16
N SER A 66 -6.77 1.68 -19.10
CA SER A 66 -6.36 2.44 -17.92
C SER A 66 -7.33 3.58 -17.58
N SER A 67 -7.96 4.21 -18.58
CA SER A 67 -8.99 5.22 -18.38
C SER A 67 -10.23 4.68 -17.69
N GLU A 68 -10.68 3.48 -18.07
CA GLU A 68 -11.84 2.80 -17.50
C GLU A 68 -11.59 2.39 -16.04
N VAL A 69 -10.38 1.90 -15.75
CA VAL A 69 -9.95 1.59 -14.38
C VAL A 69 -10.00 2.85 -13.50
N LEU A 70 -9.42 3.96 -13.96
CA LEU A 70 -9.37 5.20 -13.20
C LEU A 70 -10.75 5.83 -13.00
N GLU A 71 -11.64 5.70 -13.98
CA GLU A 71 -13.02 6.16 -13.89
C GLU A 71 -13.79 5.37 -12.83
N THR A 72 -13.74 4.04 -12.89
CA THR A 72 -14.37 3.15 -11.91
C THR A 72 -13.89 3.45 -10.47
N LEU A 73 -12.59 3.71 -10.30
CA LEU A 73 -12.03 4.04 -8.98
C LEU A 73 -12.52 5.39 -8.44
N ARG A 74 -12.72 6.38 -9.31
CA ARG A 74 -13.28 7.69 -8.93
C ARG A 74 -14.73 7.55 -8.49
N GLU A 75 -15.53 6.78 -9.22
CA GLU A 75 -16.94 6.53 -8.89
C GLU A 75 -17.12 5.79 -7.55
N ARG A 76 -16.20 4.88 -7.20
CA ARG A 76 -16.25 4.15 -5.93
C ARG A 76 -15.86 4.98 -4.70
N ARG A 77 -15.21 6.13 -4.90
CA ARG A 77 -14.73 7.02 -3.82
C ARG A 77 -15.55 8.32 -3.67
N GLY A 78 -16.50 8.58 -4.57
CA GLY A 78 -17.46 9.69 -4.48
C GLY A 78 -18.74 9.30 -3.75
#